data_AF-A0A938MP90-F1
#
_entry.id   AF-A0A938MP90-F1
#
_cell.length_a   1.000
_cell.length_b   1.000
_cell.length_c   1.000
_cell.angle_alpha   90.00
_cell.angle_beta   90.00
_cell.angle_gamma   90.00
#
_symmetry.space_group_name_H-M   'P 1'
#
loop_
_entity.id
_entity.type
_entity.pdbx_description
1 polymer ?
#
loop_
_entity_poly.entity_id
_entity_poly.type
_entity_poly.pdbx_seq_one_letter_code
_entity_poly.pdbx_strand_id
1 'polypeptide(L)'
;MTPESPSVFQPALIFLTYSFPSRTYLRQIRRVFRAPTISSYGSTETGHVFMECEDGRLHQNTDHCRVDFQPWATPSGGPDRGRLLVTVFHNSWFIVLRFDIGDVARLDTRGPCPCGRTAGLTLAAIEGRIKDVTFTPDGRVLTVEDLDAALATAPGIDGWQLDLPDPQSLRLRLLAEPGATDAACREAREQIARLYGSNVRITVTAEDTLQPEASGKFRFVRTAFPCLGFAPILCDTHAEADDWEELKALLGLSVSGTVGFGIPSGGALCVAPDGTVTAIGKPASRFEVRNGRIKALPPLPPDTLTES
;
A
#
# COMPACT_ATOMS: atom_id res chain seq x y z
N MET A 1 -2.19 -47.10 20.12
CA MET A 1 -1.25 -46.61 19.09
C MET A 1 -1.74 -45.25 18.64
N THR A 2 -1.11 -44.18 19.08
CA THR A 2 -1.23 -42.88 18.42
C THR A 2 -0.70 -43.04 16.99
N PRO A 3 -1.43 -42.63 15.94
CA PRO A 3 -0.91 -42.71 14.59
C PRO A 3 0.39 -41.91 14.52
N GLU A 4 1.48 -42.54 14.06
CA GLU A 4 2.71 -41.82 13.77
C GLU A 4 2.37 -40.68 12.83
N SER A 5 2.66 -39.45 13.25
CA SER A 5 2.46 -38.29 12.39
C SER A 5 3.29 -38.49 11.12
N PRO A 6 2.69 -38.30 9.93
CA PRO A 6 3.40 -38.54 8.67
C PRO A 6 4.67 -37.68 8.62
N SER A 7 5.80 -38.29 8.23
CA SER A 7 7.06 -37.57 8.09
C SER A 7 6.95 -36.56 6.95
N VAL A 8 7.03 -35.27 7.28
CA VAL A 8 7.01 -34.20 6.28
C VAL A 8 8.39 -34.04 5.64
N PHE A 9 8.45 -34.08 4.31
CA PHE A 9 9.69 -33.83 3.54
C PHE A 9 10.30 -32.47 3.91
N GLN A 10 11.62 -32.44 4.13
CA GLN A 10 12.35 -31.23 4.48
C GLN A 10 13.17 -30.76 3.26
N PRO A 11 12.75 -29.67 2.58
CA PRO A 11 13.52 -29.13 1.46
C PRO A 11 14.83 -28.50 1.95
N ALA A 12 15.81 -28.37 1.04
CA ALA A 12 17.05 -27.65 1.34
C ALA A 12 16.87 -26.13 1.33
N LEU A 13 15.88 -25.63 0.58
CA LEU A 13 15.59 -24.21 0.40
C LEU A 13 14.11 -24.03 0.03
N ILE A 14 13.48 -22.98 0.53
CA ILE A 14 12.14 -22.54 0.12
C ILE A 14 12.28 -21.21 -0.60
N PHE A 15 11.84 -21.16 -1.85
CA PHE A 15 11.88 -19.97 -2.68
C PHE A 15 10.50 -19.31 -2.72
N LEU A 16 10.43 -18.02 -2.36
CA LEU A 16 9.20 -17.26 -2.29
C LEU A 16 9.15 -16.24 -3.42
N THR A 17 8.02 -16.16 -4.12
CA THR A 17 7.84 -15.21 -5.21
C THR A 17 6.35 -14.95 -5.48
N TYR A 18 6.04 -13.94 -6.28
CA TYR A 18 4.69 -13.54 -6.75
C TYR A 18 3.63 -13.16 -5.70
N SER A 19 3.96 -13.23 -4.40
CA SER A 19 3.07 -12.92 -3.28
C SER A 19 3.84 -12.21 -2.17
N PHE A 20 3.14 -11.38 -1.40
CA PHE A 20 3.70 -10.74 -0.22
C PHE A 20 4.02 -11.81 0.86
N PRO A 21 5.29 -11.98 1.28
CA PRO A 21 5.68 -13.00 2.24
C PRO A 21 5.38 -12.54 3.66
N SER A 22 4.10 -12.52 4.03
CA SER A 22 3.63 -12.12 5.36
C SER A 22 4.36 -12.87 6.48
N ARG A 23 4.68 -12.16 7.55
CA ARG A 23 5.35 -12.69 8.75
C ARG A 23 4.53 -13.78 9.42
N THR A 24 3.20 -13.71 9.41
CA THR A 24 2.35 -14.77 9.97
C THR A 24 2.47 -16.05 9.14
N TYR A 25 2.51 -15.94 7.81
CA TYR A 25 2.71 -17.08 6.91
C TYR A 25 4.11 -17.67 7.01
N LEU A 26 5.15 -16.81 7.05
CA LEU A 26 6.53 -17.24 7.27
C LEU A 26 6.69 -17.97 8.61
N ARG A 27 5.99 -17.52 9.66
CA ARG A 27 5.96 -18.21 10.95
C ARG A 27 5.36 -19.61 10.82
N GLN A 28 4.26 -19.79 10.07
CA GLN A 28 3.69 -21.12 9.82
C GLN A 28 4.65 -22.02 9.02
N ILE A 29 5.26 -21.49 7.97
CA ILE A 29 6.25 -22.22 7.16
C ILE A 29 7.39 -22.74 8.05
N ARG A 30 7.91 -21.88 8.94
CA ARG A 30 9.01 -22.22 9.87
C ARG A 30 8.62 -23.21 10.96
N ARG A 31 7.33 -23.37 11.28
CA ARG A 31 6.85 -24.42 12.21
C ARG A 31 7.00 -25.81 11.62
N VAL A 32 6.91 -25.93 10.30
CA VAL A 32 6.88 -27.22 9.58
C VAL A 32 8.23 -27.52 8.93
N PHE A 33 8.84 -26.52 8.31
CA PHE A 33 10.07 -26.66 7.54
C PHE A 33 11.24 -25.99 8.24
N ARG A 34 12.35 -26.72 8.36
CA ARG A 34 13.62 -26.23 8.90
C ARG A 34 14.53 -25.59 7.84
N ALA A 35 13.99 -25.37 6.65
CA ALA A 35 14.70 -24.85 5.50
C ALA A 35 14.82 -23.31 5.57
N PRO A 36 15.93 -22.72 5.07
CA PRO A 36 15.99 -21.30 4.82
C PRO A 36 14.94 -20.88 3.79
N THR A 37 14.51 -19.62 3.87
CA THR A 37 13.61 -18.98 2.91
C THR A 37 14.35 -17.87 2.20
N ILE A 38 14.19 -17.78 0.87
CA ILE A 38 14.73 -16.68 0.06
C ILE A 38 13.60 -16.14 -0.81
N SER A 39 13.48 -14.82 -0.88
CA SER A 39 12.51 -14.12 -1.71
C SER A 39 13.12 -13.65 -3.03
N SER A 40 12.37 -13.84 -4.12
CA SER A 40 12.60 -13.14 -5.38
C SER A 40 11.36 -12.35 -5.77
N TYR A 41 11.60 -11.08 -6.07
CA TYR A 41 10.57 -10.13 -6.40
C TYR A 41 10.63 -9.74 -7.88
N GLY A 42 9.44 -9.62 -8.47
CA GLY A 42 9.26 -9.38 -9.89
C GLY A 42 7.80 -9.48 -10.31
N SER A 43 7.56 -9.38 -11.61
CA SER A 43 6.26 -9.59 -12.22
C SER A 43 6.37 -10.41 -13.50
N THR A 44 5.24 -10.82 -14.06
CA THR A 44 5.21 -11.50 -15.37
C THR A 44 5.83 -10.62 -16.46
N GLU A 45 5.55 -9.32 -16.42
CA GLU A 45 6.02 -8.32 -17.38
C GLU A 45 7.51 -8.02 -17.21
N THR A 46 8.02 -8.07 -15.97
CA THR A 46 9.35 -7.56 -15.62
C THR A 46 10.40 -8.64 -15.35
N GLY A 47 10.01 -9.90 -15.17
CA GLY A 47 10.92 -10.95 -14.74
C GLY A 47 11.43 -10.72 -13.31
N HIS A 48 12.65 -11.15 -13.01
CA HIS A 48 13.24 -11.04 -11.67
C HIS A 48 13.94 -9.68 -11.47
N VAL A 49 13.30 -8.79 -10.72
CA VAL A 49 13.76 -7.41 -10.48
C VAL A 49 14.68 -7.34 -9.26
N PHE A 50 14.31 -8.01 -8.17
CA PHE A 50 15.10 -8.07 -6.94
C PHE A 50 15.23 -9.51 -6.42
N MET A 51 16.34 -9.81 -5.74
CA MET A 51 16.60 -11.08 -5.07
C MET A 51 17.13 -10.86 -3.67
N GLU A 52 16.61 -11.61 -2.70
CA GLU A 52 17.02 -11.56 -1.31
C GLU A 52 18.39 -12.23 -1.15
N CYS A 53 19.30 -11.57 -0.45
CA CYS A 53 20.61 -12.11 -0.09
C CYS A 53 20.55 -12.82 1.27
N GLU A 54 21.70 -13.36 1.67
CA GLU A 54 21.91 -14.12 2.90
C GLU A 54 21.67 -13.29 4.18
N ASP A 55 21.77 -11.95 4.08
CA ASP A 55 21.45 -10.99 5.15
C ASP A 55 19.98 -10.52 5.17
N GLY A 56 19.14 -11.09 4.30
CA GLY A 56 17.72 -10.73 4.19
C GLY A 56 17.46 -9.37 3.51
N ARG A 57 18.43 -8.84 2.76
CA ARG A 57 18.26 -7.61 1.96
C ARG A 57 17.96 -7.95 0.51
N LEU A 58 17.12 -7.17 -0.15
CA LEU A 58 16.75 -7.37 -1.55
C LEU A 58 17.66 -6.55 -2.47
N HIS A 59 18.48 -7.21 -3.28
CA HIS A 59 19.38 -6.58 -4.24
C HIS A 59 18.76 -6.55 -5.63
N GLN A 60 18.89 -5.42 -6.32
CA GLN A 60 18.45 -5.27 -7.71
C GLN A 60 19.25 -6.20 -8.62
N ASN A 61 18.57 -6.87 -9.54
CA ASN A 61 19.23 -7.59 -10.63
C ASN A 61 19.64 -6.61 -11.73
N THR A 62 20.80 -5.97 -11.57
CA THR A 62 21.26 -4.88 -12.45
C THR A 62 21.58 -5.32 -13.88
N ASP A 63 21.91 -6.59 -14.08
CA ASP A 63 22.18 -7.15 -15.41
C ASP A 63 20.87 -7.37 -16.20
N HIS A 64 19.74 -7.48 -15.49
CA HIS A 64 18.43 -7.74 -16.09
C HIS A 64 17.58 -6.48 -16.23
N CYS A 65 17.69 -5.53 -15.30
CA CYS A 65 16.80 -4.36 -15.29
C CYS A 65 17.40 -3.12 -14.63
N ARG A 66 16.86 -1.96 -15.02
CA ARG A 66 17.00 -0.68 -14.33
C ARG A 66 15.71 -0.37 -13.56
N VAL A 67 15.87 0.01 -12.30
CA VAL A 67 14.77 0.46 -11.45
C VAL A 67 14.90 1.96 -11.18
N ASP A 68 13.95 2.74 -11.66
CA ASP A 68 13.78 4.14 -11.26
C ASP A 68 12.88 4.18 -10.02
N PHE A 69 13.47 4.47 -8.87
CA PHE A 69 12.74 4.63 -7.63
C PHE A 69 12.13 6.04 -7.54
N GLN A 70 10.83 6.10 -7.27
CA GLN A 70 10.11 7.35 -7.07
C GLN A 70 9.68 7.48 -5.60
N PRO A 71 10.40 8.26 -4.78
CA PRO A 71 10.08 8.43 -3.38
C PRO A 71 8.71 9.11 -3.20
N TRP A 72 8.06 8.82 -2.08
CA TRP A 72 6.89 9.56 -1.64
C TRP A 72 7.29 10.88 -1.00
N ALA A 73 6.40 11.87 -1.08
CA ALA A 73 6.59 13.13 -0.37
C ALA A 73 6.54 12.92 1.15
N THR A 74 7.26 13.75 1.89
CA THR A 74 7.03 13.91 3.33
C THR A 74 5.71 14.65 3.52
N PRO A 75 4.82 14.24 4.47
CA PRO A 75 5.01 13.25 5.53
C PRO A 75 4.58 11.81 5.16
N SER A 76 4.11 11.58 3.94
CA SER A 76 3.47 10.33 3.52
C SER A 76 4.39 9.10 3.51
N GLY A 77 5.71 9.27 3.40
CA GLY A 77 6.65 8.14 3.45
C GLY A 77 8.12 8.50 3.53
N GLY A 78 8.46 9.78 3.29
CA GLY A 78 9.85 10.23 3.28
C GLY A 78 10.63 9.69 2.09
N PRO A 79 11.95 9.97 2.03
CA PRO A 79 12.77 9.68 0.85
C PRO A 79 13.02 8.18 0.64
N ASP A 80 12.73 7.34 1.64
CA ASP A 80 13.11 5.93 1.62
C ASP A 80 11.98 5.00 1.19
N ARG A 81 10.72 5.47 1.17
CA ARG A 81 9.54 4.71 0.72
C ARG A 81 9.01 5.28 -0.58
N GLY A 82 8.65 4.41 -1.52
CA GLY A 82 8.26 4.88 -2.84
C GLY A 82 7.83 3.79 -3.81
N ARG A 83 7.52 4.21 -5.03
CA ARG A 83 7.13 3.34 -6.14
C ARG A 83 8.34 2.90 -6.95
N LEU A 84 8.19 1.79 -7.65
CA LEU A 84 9.20 1.24 -8.55
C LEU A 84 8.73 1.36 -10.00
N LEU A 85 9.49 2.07 -10.83
CA LEU A 85 9.35 2.06 -12.28
C LEU A 85 10.45 1.18 -12.86
N VAL A 86 10.09 0.16 -13.63
CA VAL A 86 11.03 -0.86 -14.09
C VAL A 86 11.25 -0.78 -15.59
N THR A 87 12.52 -0.80 -16.00
CA THR A 87 12.94 -0.96 -17.39
C THR A 87 13.70 -2.27 -17.51
N VAL A 88 13.24 -3.17 -18.37
CA VAL A 88 13.85 -4.50 -18.55
C VAL A 88 14.79 -4.49 -19.75
N PHE A 89 15.93 -5.13 -19.57
CA PHE A 89 16.93 -5.31 -20.63
C PHE A 89 16.72 -6.65 -21.33
N HIS A 90 17.27 -6.78 -22.54
CA HIS A 90 17.39 -8.07 -23.23
C HIS A 90 16.06 -8.78 -23.57
N ASN A 91 14.93 -8.08 -23.60
CA ASN A 91 13.66 -8.60 -24.13
C ASN A 91 13.33 -7.95 -25.49
N SER A 92 13.73 -8.60 -26.59
CA SER A 92 13.51 -8.10 -27.96
C SER A 92 12.05 -8.20 -28.43
N TRP A 93 11.21 -8.96 -27.73
CA TRP A 93 9.82 -9.22 -28.11
C TRP A 93 8.83 -8.32 -27.37
N PHE A 94 9.19 -7.90 -26.16
CA PHE A 94 8.36 -7.09 -25.29
C PHE A 94 9.21 -6.03 -24.57
N ILE A 95 9.21 -4.83 -25.13
CA ILE A 95 9.99 -3.70 -24.62
C ILE A 95 9.22 -3.04 -23.47
N VAL A 96 9.80 -3.09 -22.27
CA VAL A 96 9.24 -2.51 -21.05
C VAL A 96 10.13 -1.35 -20.62
N LEU A 97 9.62 -0.12 -20.71
CA LEU A 97 10.32 1.10 -20.31
C LEU A 97 9.54 1.80 -19.20
N ARG A 98 10.21 2.07 -18.07
CA ARG A 98 9.65 2.77 -16.89
C ARG A 98 8.24 2.29 -16.51
N PHE A 99 8.02 0.99 -16.58
CA PHE A 99 6.73 0.39 -16.27
C PHE A 99 6.44 0.53 -14.77
N ASP A 100 5.31 1.15 -14.46
CA ASP A 100 4.83 1.26 -13.08
C ASP A 100 4.29 -0.08 -12.62
N ILE A 101 5.09 -0.78 -11.81
CA ILE A 101 4.74 -2.12 -11.32
C ILE A 101 3.58 -2.06 -10.30
N GLY A 102 3.28 -0.88 -9.76
CA GLY A 102 2.20 -0.64 -8.81
C GLY A 102 2.48 -1.19 -7.40
N ASP A 103 3.74 -1.44 -7.06
CA ASP A 103 4.19 -1.90 -5.74
C ASP A 103 4.97 -0.80 -5.00
N VAL A 104 4.98 -0.90 -3.68
CA VAL A 104 5.69 -0.02 -2.75
C VAL A 104 6.95 -0.71 -2.27
N ALA A 105 8.06 0.01 -2.25
CA ALA A 105 9.34 -0.47 -1.75
C ALA A 105 9.91 0.48 -0.71
N ARG A 106 10.70 -0.09 0.20
CA ARG A 106 11.50 0.64 1.19
C ARG A 106 12.99 0.40 0.92
N LEU A 107 13.73 1.46 0.66
CA LEU A 107 15.18 1.44 0.52
C LEU A 107 15.84 0.97 1.82
N ASP A 108 16.95 0.25 1.71
CA ASP A 108 17.77 -0.08 2.87
C ASP A 108 18.75 1.06 3.17
N THR A 109 18.59 1.69 4.33
CA THR A 109 19.42 2.82 4.78
C THR A 109 20.51 2.42 5.76
N ARG A 110 20.70 1.11 6.04
CA ARG A 110 21.66 0.60 7.05
C ARG A 110 23.11 0.58 6.55
N GLY A 111 23.42 1.25 5.44
CA GLY A 111 24.73 1.24 4.79
C GLY A 111 24.97 0.01 3.91
N PRO A 112 26.21 -0.27 3.50
CA PRO A 112 26.55 -1.40 2.63
C PRO A 112 26.07 -2.75 3.18
N CYS A 113 25.67 -3.66 2.29
CA CYS A 113 25.25 -4.99 2.69
C CYS A 113 26.46 -5.89 3.03
N PRO A 114 26.45 -6.64 4.14
CA PRO A 114 27.52 -7.57 4.49
C PRO A 114 27.79 -8.65 3.43
N CYS A 115 26.79 -9.03 2.63
CA CYS A 115 26.96 -9.95 1.51
C CYS A 115 27.91 -9.46 0.40
N GLY A 116 28.34 -8.20 0.44
CA GLY A 116 29.34 -7.62 -0.48
C GLY A 116 28.78 -7.12 -1.83
N ARG A 117 27.48 -7.31 -2.09
CA ARG A 117 26.82 -6.78 -3.30
C ARG A 117 26.61 -5.26 -3.16
N THR A 118 27.10 -4.50 -4.14
CA THR A 118 27.09 -3.03 -4.14
C THR A 118 26.42 -2.42 -5.37
N ALA A 119 26.04 -3.24 -6.35
CA ALA A 119 25.43 -2.77 -7.60
C ALA A 119 23.93 -2.47 -7.41
N GLY A 120 23.48 -1.35 -7.97
CA GLY A 120 22.07 -0.98 -8.04
C GLY A 120 21.45 -0.64 -6.68
N LEU A 121 20.11 -0.71 -6.63
CA LEU A 121 19.36 -0.44 -5.40
C LEU A 121 19.41 -1.64 -4.46
N THR A 122 19.43 -1.35 -3.15
CA THR A 122 19.22 -2.32 -2.08
C THR A 122 17.96 -1.94 -1.32
N LEU A 123 17.01 -2.86 -1.20
CA LEU A 123 15.75 -2.65 -0.49
C LEU A 123 15.76 -3.42 0.84
N ALA A 124 15.17 -2.79 1.85
CA ALA A 124 14.84 -3.45 3.12
C ALA A 124 13.56 -4.28 3.00
N ALA A 125 12.60 -3.86 2.18
CA ALA A 125 11.34 -4.57 1.97
C ALA A 125 10.61 -4.15 0.68
N ILE A 126 9.79 -5.05 0.16
CA ILE A 126 8.63 -4.72 -0.67
C ILE A 126 7.44 -4.65 0.27
N GLU A 127 6.78 -3.50 0.35
CA GLU A 127 5.77 -3.19 1.36
C GLU A 127 4.32 -3.49 0.93
N GLY A 128 4.16 -4.10 -0.24
CA GLY A 128 2.87 -4.47 -0.83
C GLY A 128 2.51 -3.60 -2.03
N ARG A 129 1.23 -3.61 -2.40
CA ARG A 129 0.70 -2.89 -3.56
C ARG A 129 0.29 -1.48 -3.19
N ILE A 130 0.51 -0.54 -4.09
CA ILE A 130 0.04 0.85 -3.90
C ILE A 130 -1.46 0.88 -3.61
N LYS A 131 -2.29 0.17 -4.39
CA LYS A 131 -3.76 0.11 -4.22
C LYS A 131 -4.25 -0.47 -2.88
N ASP A 132 -3.38 -1.13 -2.13
CA ASP A 132 -3.70 -1.76 -0.84
C ASP A 132 -3.16 -0.95 0.35
N VAL A 133 -2.53 0.20 0.08
CA VAL A 133 -2.13 1.19 1.07
C VAL A 133 -3.37 1.86 1.66
N THR A 134 -3.31 2.14 2.96
CA THR A 134 -4.39 2.82 3.70
C THR A 134 -3.85 4.02 4.43
N PHE A 135 -4.77 4.78 5.01
CA PHE A 135 -4.46 6.01 5.74
C PHE A 135 -5.09 5.95 7.12
N THR A 136 -4.38 6.48 8.09
CA THR A 136 -4.94 6.80 9.38
C THR A 136 -5.84 8.04 9.26
N PRO A 137 -6.73 8.31 10.24
CA PRO A 137 -7.58 9.51 10.21
C PRO A 137 -6.79 10.84 10.15
N ASP A 138 -5.55 10.86 10.65
CA ASP A 138 -4.62 11.99 10.58
C ASP A 138 -3.81 12.03 9.27
N GLY A 139 -4.10 11.14 8.30
CA GLY A 139 -3.52 11.17 6.96
C GLY A 139 -2.16 10.49 6.83
N ARG A 140 -1.68 9.80 7.88
CA ARG A 140 -0.44 9.02 7.80
C ARG A 140 -0.68 7.75 7.02
N VAL A 141 0.29 7.42 6.17
CA VAL A 141 0.24 6.23 5.32
C VAL A 141 0.56 4.97 6.11
N LEU A 142 -0.19 3.90 5.85
CA LEU A 142 0.04 2.55 6.34
C LEU A 142 0.07 1.57 5.17
N THR A 143 1.20 0.90 5.01
CA THR A 143 1.37 -0.16 4.00
C THR A 143 0.90 -1.51 4.53
N VAL A 144 0.83 -2.51 3.64
CA VAL A 144 0.55 -3.90 4.06
C VAL A 144 1.64 -4.42 4.99
N GLU A 145 2.90 -4.00 4.77
CA GLU A 145 4.01 -4.37 5.64
C GLU A 145 3.90 -3.77 7.04
N ASP A 146 3.48 -2.50 7.17
CA ASP A 146 3.28 -1.87 8.47
C ASP A 146 2.21 -2.61 9.30
N LEU A 147 1.10 -2.99 8.65
CA LEU A 147 0.01 -3.75 9.26
C LEU A 147 0.44 -5.17 9.63
N ASP A 148 1.13 -5.85 8.71
CA ASP A 148 1.64 -7.21 8.93
C ASP A 148 2.67 -7.25 10.06
N ALA A 149 3.57 -6.27 10.12
CA ALA A 149 4.56 -6.14 11.17
C ALA A 149 3.89 -5.99 12.55
N ALA A 150 2.90 -5.11 12.66
CA ALA A 150 2.16 -4.90 13.91
C ALA A 150 1.38 -6.14 14.33
N LEU A 151 0.59 -6.72 13.43
CA LEU A 151 -0.23 -7.90 13.72
C LEU A 151 0.60 -9.16 13.99
N ALA A 152 1.78 -9.30 13.38
CA ALA A 152 2.66 -10.44 13.63
C ALA A 152 3.22 -10.46 15.06
N THR A 153 3.26 -9.32 15.76
CA THR A 153 3.65 -9.26 17.18
C THR A 153 2.60 -9.85 18.12
N ALA A 154 1.34 -9.91 17.68
CA ALA A 154 0.26 -10.49 18.46
C ALA A 154 0.34 -12.03 18.45
N PRO A 155 0.37 -12.68 19.62
CA PRO A 155 0.38 -14.14 19.69
C PRO A 155 -0.96 -14.72 19.24
N GLY A 156 -0.94 -15.93 18.69
CA GLY A 156 -2.15 -16.66 18.33
C GLY A 156 -2.83 -16.22 17.04
N ILE A 157 -2.23 -15.33 16.23
CA ILE A 157 -2.75 -14.95 14.91
C ILE A 157 -2.05 -15.76 13.81
N ASP A 158 -2.78 -16.61 13.08
CA ASP A 158 -2.22 -17.38 11.96
C ASP A 158 -2.43 -16.69 10.60
N GLY A 159 -3.38 -15.77 10.51
CA GLY A 159 -3.69 -15.03 9.29
C GLY A 159 -4.58 -13.84 9.59
N TRP A 160 -4.59 -12.86 8.70
CA TRP A 160 -5.37 -11.64 8.87
C TRP A 160 -5.81 -11.05 7.54
N GLN A 161 -6.93 -10.33 7.56
CA GLN A 161 -7.44 -9.54 6.46
C GLN A 161 -8.17 -8.31 7.00
N LEU A 162 -7.86 -7.13 6.47
CA LEU A 162 -8.44 -5.86 6.91
C LEU A 162 -9.34 -5.28 5.82
N ASP A 163 -10.60 -5.07 6.16
CA ASP A 163 -11.57 -4.39 5.30
C ASP A 163 -11.84 -2.98 5.82
N LEU A 164 -11.84 -2.02 4.90
CA LEU A 164 -12.16 -0.61 5.14
C LEU A 164 -13.45 -0.27 4.38
N PRO A 165 -14.62 -0.57 4.96
CA PRO A 165 -15.91 -0.29 4.32
C PRO A 165 -16.21 1.21 4.18
N ASP A 166 -15.70 2.03 5.10
CA ASP A 166 -15.84 3.49 5.11
C ASP A 166 -14.63 4.11 5.86
N PRO A 167 -14.40 5.45 5.75
CA PRO A 167 -13.23 6.10 6.36
C PRO A 167 -13.12 5.99 7.89
N GLN A 168 -14.18 5.64 8.60
CA GLN A 168 -14.21 5.60 10.06
C GLN A 168 -14.35 4.18 10.63
N SER A 169 -14.47 3.17 9.77
CA SER A 169 -14.69 1.79 10.19
C SER A 169 -13.61 0.86 9.66
N LEU A 170 -13.08 0.04 10.55
CA LEU A 170 -12.09 -1.00 10.25
C LEU A 170 -12.67 -2.35 10.66
N ARG A 171 -12.71 -3.31 9.74
CA ARG A 171 -13.11 -4.69 10.02
C ARG A 171 -11.93 -5.60 9.82
N LEU A 172 -11.33 -6.06 10.91
CA LEU A 172 -10.25 -7.03 10.90
C LEU A 172 -10.82 -8.45 11.06
N ARG A 173 -10.57 -9.28 10.07
CA ARG A 173 -10.85 -10.72 10.11
C ARG A 173 -9.53 -11.46 10.34
N LEU A 174 -9.52 -12.46 11.21
CA LEU A 174 -8.31 -13.19 11.55
C LEU A 174 -8.53 -14.70 11.62
N LEU A 175 -7.48 -15.45 11.29
CA LEU A 175 -7.35 -16.85 11.67
C LEU A 175 -6.64 -16.89 13.01
N ALA A 176 -7.25 -17.51 14.01
CA ALA A 176 -6.65 -17.68 15.32
C ALA A 176 -6.16 -19.12 15.52
N GLU A 177 -5.06 -19.27 16.27
CA GLU A 177 -4.63 -20.57 16.75
C GLU A 177 -5.71 -21.20 17.65
N PRO A 178 -5.88 -22.53 17.63
CA PRO A 178 -6.82 -23.22 18.51
C PRO A 178 -6.60 -22.85 19.98
N GLY A 179 -7.65 -22.35 20.64
CA GLY A 179 -7.61 -21.93 22.05
C GLY A 179 -7.06 -20.52 22.29
N ALA A 180 -6.64 -19.79 21.25
CA ALA A 180 -6.11 -18.43 21.37
C ALA A 180 -7.09 -17.33 20.90
N THR A 181 -8.29 -17.70 20.42
CA THR A 181 -9.24 -16.79 19.75
C THR A 181 -9.48 -15.47 20.48
N ASP A 182 -9.88 -15.50 21.75
CA ASP A 182 -10.21 -14.28 22.50
C ASP A 182 -8.99 -13.40 22.72
N ALA A 183 -7.83 -14.01 23.02
CA ALA A 183 -6.57 -13.30 23.22
C ALA A 183 -6.08 -12.67 21.91
N ALA A 184 -6.12 -13.43 20.81
CA ALA A 184 -5.75 -12.98 19.48
C ALA A 184 -6.62 -11.80 19.02
N CYS A 185 -7.95 -11.91 19.17
CA CYS A 185 -8.88 -10.81 18.84
C CYS A 185 -8.60 -9.54 19.64
N ARG A 186 -8.36 -9.68 20.95
CA ARG A 186 -8.03 -8.54 21.82
C ARG A 186 -6.72 -7.88 21.40
N GLU A 187 -5.65 -8.65 21.26
CA GLU A 187 -4.34 -8.11 20.91
C GLU A 187 -4.34 -7.49 19.51
N ALA A 188 -4.96 -8.17 18.53
CA ALA A 188 -5.09 -7.64 17.18
C ALA A 188 -5.82 -6.29 17.17
N ARG A 189 -6.90 -6.16 17.96
CA ARG A 189 -7.63 -4.89 18.12
C ARG A 189 -6.70 -3.81 18.68
N GLU A 190 -5.90 -4.13 19.70
CA GLU A 190 -4.97 -3.18 20.31
C GLU A 190 -3.91 -2.72 19.31
N GLN A 191 -3.32 -3.64 18.53
CA GLN A 191 -2.33 -3.28 17.50
C GLN A 191 -2.92 -2.37 16.42
N ILE A 192 -4.12 -2.68 15.92
CA ILE A 192 -4.81 -1.81 14.95
C ILE A 192 -5.17 -0.46 15.57
N ALA A 193 -5.62 -0.43 16.82
CA ALA A 193 -5.93 0.83 17.52
C ALA A 193 -4.70 1.71 17.73
N ARG A 194 -3.51 1.12 17.96
CA ARG A 194 -2.24 1.87 18.03
C ARG A 194 -1.88 2.48 16.69
N LEU A 195 -2.17 1.80 15.58
CA LEU A 195 -1.87 2.29 14.24
C LEU A 195 -2.84 3.36 13.76
N TYR A 196 -4.15 3.14 13.88
CA TYR A 196 -5.18 4.04 13.34
C TYR A 196 -5.75 5.04 14.35
N GLY A 197 -5.40 4.91 15.64
CA GLY A 197 -5.94 5.73 16.72
C GLY A 197 -7.26 5.22 17.28
N SER A 198 -7.72 5.84 18.38
CA SER A 198 -8.91 5.42 19.12
C SER A 198 -10.24 5.88 18.51
N ASN A 199 -10.20 6.78 17.53
CA ASN A 199 -11.40 7.43 16.97
C ASN A 199 -12.04 6.62 15.82
N VAL A 200 -11.43 5.49 15.43
CA VAL A 200 -11.98 4.58 14.42
C VAL A 200 -12.75 3.43 15.06
N ARG A 201 -13.86 3.05 14.43
CA ARG A 201 -14.64 1.88 14.84
C ARG A 201 -13.94 0.62 14.35
N ILE A 202 -13.19 -0.02 15.23
CA ILE A 202 -12.55 -1.30 14.95
C ILE A 202 -13.50 -2.43 15.33
N THR A 203 -13.75 -3.36 14.42
CA THR A 203 -14.40 -4.65 14.69
C THR A 203 -13.41 -5.75 14.37
N VAL A 204 -13.26 -6.71 15.27
CA VAL A 204 -12.36 -7.85 15.08
C VAL A 204 -13.17 -9.13 15.17
N THR A 205 -13.05 -10.01 14.18
CA THR A 205 -13.72 -11.30 14.14
C THR A 205 -12.74 -12.41 13.78
N ALA A 206 -12.73 -13.48 14.56
CA ALA A 206 -12.04 -14.70 14.19
C ALA A 206 -12.91 -15.51 13.23
N GLU A 207 -12.30 -16.07 12.19
CA GLU A 207 -12.94 -16.90 11.18
C GLU A 207 -12.17 -18.22 11.04
N ASP A 208 -12.87 -19.27 10.58
CA ASP A 208 -12.23 -20.57 10.34
C ASP A 208 -11.41 -20.58 9.04
N THR A 209 -11.70 -19.68 8.11
CA THR A 209 -11.01 -19.58 6.82
C THR A 209 -11.07 -18.17 6.25
N LEU A 210 -9.93 -17.66 5.78
CA LEU A 210 -9.86 -16.46 4.96
C LEU A 210 -9.84 -16.87 3.49
N GLN A 211 -10.75 -16.33 2.68
CA GLN A 211 -10.82 -16.68 1.27
C GLN A 211 -9.81 -15.86 0.45
N PRO A 212 -9.02 -16.50 -0.43
CA PRO A 212 -8.22 -15.77 -1.40
C PRO A 212 -9.12 -15.12 -2.46
N GLU A 213 -8.53 -14.21 -3.25
CA GLU A 213 -9.17 -13.68 -4.45
C GLU A 213 -9.34 -14.77 -5.52
N ALA A 214 -10.14 -14.52 -6.56
CA ALA A 214 -10.35 -15.47 -7.66
C ALA A 214 -9.03 -15.92 -8.36
N SER A 215 -7.97 -15.10 -8.25
CA SER A 215 -6.62 -15.43 -8.73
C SER A 215 -5.88 -16.47 -7.87
N GLY A 216 -6.44 -16.88 -6.72
CA GLY A 216 -5.80 -17.70 -5.70
C GLY A 216 -4.87 -16.92 -4.76
N LYS A 217 -4.65 -15.62 -4.99
CA LYS A 217 -3.80 -14.77 -4.12
C LYS A 217 -4.58 -14.20 -2.95
N PHE A 218 -3.94 -14.16 -1.79
CA PHE A 218 -4.47 -13.47 -0.62
C PHE A 218 -4.30 -11.97 -0.78
N ARG A 219 -5.41 -11.24 -0.67
CA ARG A 219 -5.42 -9.78 -0.60
C ARG A 219 -5.62 -9.36 0.86
N PHE A 220 -4.57 -8.86 1.49
CA PHE A 220 -4.58 -8.54 2.92
C PHE A 220 -5.47 -7.35 3.27
N VAL A 221 -5.57 -6.36 2.38
CA VAL A 221 -6.33 -5.14 2.63
C VAL A 221 -7.34 -4.91 1.52
N ARG A 222 -8.60 -4.67 1.89
CA ARG A 222 -9.69 -4.36 0.94
C ARG A 222 -10.31 -3.02 1.29
N THR A 223 -10.13 -2.05 0.42
CA THR A 223 -10.76 -0.74 0.52
C THR A 223 -12.04 -0.71 -0.32
N ALA A 224 -13.14 -0.20 0.23
CA ALA A 224 -14.37 0.00 -0.54
C ALA A 224 -14.20 1.04 -1.66
N PHE A 225 -13.22 1.94 -1.52
CA PHE A 225 -12.89 2.95 -2.52
C PHE A 225 -11.39 2.94 -2.80
N PRO A 226 -10.95 2.31 -3.91
CA PRO A 226 -9.54 2.26 -4.30
C PRO A 226 -8.89 3.62 -4.57
N CYS A 227 -9.68 4.70 -4.63
CA CYS A 227 -9.28 6.01 -5.14
C CYS A 227 -9.41 7.17 -4.14
N LEU A 228 -10.10 6.98 -3.00
CA LEU A 228 -10.34 8.07 -2.03
C LEU A 228 -9.11 8.48 -1.21
N GLY A 229 -7.94 7.91 -1.47
CA GLY A 229 -6.67 8.29 -0.85
C GLY A 229 -5.46 8.38 -1.80
N PHE A 230 -5.63 8.14 -3.10
CA PHE A 230 -4.53 8.31 -4.08
C PHE A 230 -4.63 9.57 -4.91
N ALA A 231 -5.82 10.14 -5.05
CA ALA A 231 -5.93 11.41 -5.72
C ALA A 231 -5.50 12.48 -4.71
N PRO A 232 -4.32 13.14 -4.88
CA PRO A 232 -3.88 14.22 -3.97
C PRO A 232 -4.89 15.38 -3.95
N ILE A 233 -5.81 15.39 -4.92
CA ILE A 233 -6.92 16.31 -5.05
C ILE A 233 -8.19 15.52 -5.35
N LEU A 234 -9.32 15.93 -4.78
CA LEU A 234 -10.63 15.55 -5.29
C LEU A 234 -11.01 16.58 -6.34
N CYS A 235 -11.37 16.16 -7.53
CA CYS A 235 -11.80 17.09 -8.56
C CYS A 235 -12.91 16.51 -9.42
N ASP A 236 -13.63 17.43 -10.04
CA ASP A 236 -14.65 17.17 -11.04
C ASP A 236 -14.44 18.16 -12.19
N THR A 237 -14.76 17.76 -13.41
CA THR A 237 -14.40 18.47 -14.63
C THR A 237 -15.63 18.74 -15.46
N HIS A 238 -15.74 19.95 -15.99
CA HIS A 238 -16.80 20.35 -16.92
C HIS A 238 -18.24 20.30 -16.35
N ALA A 239 -18.38 20.28 -15.03
CA ALA A 239 -19.66 20.22 -14.33
C ALA A 239 -20.12 21.59 -13.78
N GLU A 240 -19.60 22.70 -14.34
CA GLU A 240 -19.99 24.05 -13.92
C GLU A 240 -21.48 24.37 -14.11
N ALA A 241 -22.15 23.68 -15.05
CA ALA A 241 -23.57 23.86 -15.32
C ALA A 241 -24.46 23.29 -14.22
N ASP A 242 -24.02 22.20 -13.59
CA ASP A 242 -24.77 21.46 -12.57
C ASP A 242 -24.24 21.75 -11.15
N ASP A 243 -23.49 22.85 -11.01
CA ASP A 243 -22.93 23.32 -9.73
C ASP A 243 -22.13 22.22 -8.99
N TRP A 244 -21.40 21.39 -9.73
CA TRP A 244 -20.47 20.40 -9.17
C TRP A 244 -21.13 19.40 -8.21
N GLU A 245 -22.32 18.91 -8.54
CA GLU A 245 -23.12 18.02 -7.69
C GLU A 245 -22.34 16.77 -7.27
N GLU A 246 -21.66 16.11 -8.20
CA GLU A 246 -20.86 14.90 -7.97
C GLU A 246 -19.66 15.18 -7.05
N LEU A 247 -18.95 16.27 -7.29
CA LEU A 247 -17.85 16.72 -6.43
C LEU A 247 -18.32 16.95 -4.99
N LYS A 248 -19.48 17.60 -4.85
CA LYS A 248 -20.08 17.87 -3.53
C LYS A 248 -20.49 16.57 -2.85
N ALA A 249 -21.15 15.65 -3.56
CA ALA A 249 -21.50 14.34 -3.02
C ALA A 249 -20.24 13.58 -2.54
N LEU A 250 -19.17 13.58 -3.34
CA LEU A 250 -17.89 12.97 -3.01
C LEU A 250 -17.24 13.61 -1.76
N LEU A 251 -17.27 14.94 -1.65
CA LEU A 251 -16.78 15.67 -0.47
C LEU A 251 -17.60 15.36 0.78
N GLY A 252 -18.91 15.11 0.64
CA GLY A 252 -19.77 14.69 1.74
C GLY A 252 -19.35 13.35 2.37
N LEU A 253 -18.65 12.49 1.61
CA LEU A 253 -18.11 11.22 2.07
C LEU A 253 -16.66 11.31 2.60
N SER A 254 -16.04 12.50 2.50
CA SER A 254 -14.64 12.74 2.84
C SER A 254 -14.45 13.24 4.27
N VAL A 255 -13.19 13.27 4.74
CA VAL A 255 -12.85 13.74 6.09
C VAL A 255 -13.11 15.24 6.21
N SER A 256 -13.61 15.71 7.37
CA SER A 256 -13.80 17.15 7.61
C SER A 256 -12.48 17.91 7.43
N GLY A 257 -12.48 18.96 6.61
CA GLY A 257 -11.32 19.73 6.20
C GLY A 257 -10.82 19.43 4.78
N THR A 258 -11.32 18.37 4.13
CA THR A 258 -10.97 18.06 2.74
C THR A 258 -11.47 19.13 1.79
N VAL A 259 -10.61 19.57 0.86
CA VAL A 259 -10.92 20.52 -0.21
C VAL A 259 -10.99 19.78 -1.54
N GLY A 260 -12.09 19.99 -2.28
CA GLY A 260 -12.25 19.52 -3.66
C GLY A 260 -12.29 20.69 -4.65
N PHE A 261 -11.97 20.40 -5.91
CA PHE A 261 -11.78 21.38 -6.96
C PHE A 261 -12.69 21.12 -8.17
N GLY A 262 -13.50 22.09 -8.56
CA GLY A 262 -14.25 22.07 -9.81
C GLY A 262 -13.42 22.70 -10.93
N ILE A 263 -13.09 21.93 -11.96
CA ILE A 263 -12.28 22.35 -13.11
C ILE A 263 -13.22 22.73 -14.25
N PRO A 264 -13.42 24.03 -14.53
CA PRO A 264 -14.35 24.46 -15.58
C PRO A 264 -13.80 24.17 -16.97
N SER A 265 -14.67 24.21 -17.97
CA SER A 265 -14.29 24.05 -19.37
C SER A 265 -13.25 25.09 -19.81
N GLY A 266 -12.10 24.61 -20.31
CA GLY A 266 -10.95 25.45 -20.65
C GLY A 266 -10.03 25.79 -19.46
N GLY A 267 -10.24 25.15 -18.31
CA GLY A 267 -9.34 25.18 -17.17
C GLY A 267 -8.61 23.84 -16.98
N ALA A 268 -7.53 23.87 -16.22
CA ALA A 268 -6.83 22.69 -15.73
C ALA A 268 -6.29 22.95 -14.32
N LEU A 269 -5.85 21.89 -13.63
CA LEU A 269 -5.10 21.99 -12.38
C LEU A 269 -3.70 21.42 -12.58
N CYS A 270 -2.71 22.11 -12.01
CA CYS A 270 -1.39 21.56 -11.79
C CYS A 270 -1.24 21.24 -10.31
N VAL A 271 -0.81 20.01 -10.01
CA VAL A 271 -0.53 19.56 -8.64
C VAL A 271 0.95 19.28 -8.54
N ALA A 272 1.67 20.11 -7.78
CA ALA A 272 3.09 19.95 -7.55
C ALA A 272 3.38 18.78 -6.58
N PRO A 273 4.59 18.20 -6.61
CA PRO A 273 4.96 17.10 -5.71
C PRO A 273 4.88 17.41 -4.21
N ASP A 274 4.92 18.70 -3.83
CA ASP A 274 4.76 19.17 -2.46
C ASP A 274 3.28 19.35 -2.03
N GLY A 275 2.34 19.02 -2.92
CA GLY A 275 0.90 19.14 -2.69
C GLY A 275 0.31 20.49 -3.04
N THR A 276 1.11 21.45 -3.53
CA THR A 276 0.59 22.75 -3.99
C THR A 276 -0.27 22.57 -5.24
N VAL A 277 -1.45 23.21 -5.25
CA VAL A 277 -2.38 23.17 -6.38
C VAL A 277 -2.47 24.56 -7.00
N THR A 278 -2.25 24.65 -8.31
CA THR A 278 -2.48 25.87 -9.10
C THR A 278 -3.50 25.61 -10.20
N ALA A 279 -4.33 26.61 -10.52
CA ALA A 279 -5.22 26.54 -11.66
C ALA A 279 -4.50 27.05 -12.91
N ILE A 280 -4.85 26.54 -14.09
CA ILE A 280 -4.32 26.96 -15.39
C ILE A 280 -5.50 27.30 -16.29
N GLY A 281 -5.39 28.39 -17.05
CA GLY A 281 -6.39 28.83 -18.02
C GLY A 281 -7.60 29.54 -17.40
N LYS A 282 -8.33 28.86 -16.51
CA LYS A 282 -9.50 29.42 -15.81
C LYS A 282 -9.44 29.18 -14.31
N PRO A 283 -10.10 30.03 -13.49
CA PRO A 283 -10.20 29.81 -12.06
C PRO A 283 -10.91 28.49 -11.74
N ALA A 284 -10.35 27.70 -10.84
CA ALA A 284 -10.98 26.45 -10.38
C ALA A 284 -11.89 26.72 -9.17
N SER A 285 -13.13 26.22 -9.19
CA SER A 285 -14.03 26.27 -8.05
C SER A 285 -13.46 25.47 -6.89
N ARG A 286 -13.70 25.90 -5.64
CA ARG A 286 -13.22 25.20 -4.45
C ARG A 286 -14.36 24.95 -3.47
N PHE A 287 -14.40 23.74 -2.92
CA PHE A 287 -15.38 23.33 -1.93
C PHE A 287 -14.69 22.62 -0.78
N GLU A 288 -15.10 22.89 0.45
CA GLU A 288 -14.54 22.26 1.65
C GLU A 288 -15.66 21.63 2.46
N VAL A 289 -15.45 20.40 2.93
CA VAL A 289 -16.37 19.77 3.89
C VAL A 289 -15.98 20.18 5.31
N ARG A 290 -16.89 20.76 6.09
CA ARG A 290 -16.73 21.04 7.52
C ARG A 290 -17.91 20.49 8.30
N ASN A 291 -17.64 19.59 9.24
CA ASN A 291 -18.68 19.00 10.11
C ASN A 291 -19.88 18.44 9.32
N GLY A 292 -19.60 17.73 8.21
CA GLY A 292 -20.63 17.14 7.35
C GLY A 292 -21.41 18.13 6.47
N ARG A 293 -21.01 19.41 6.43
CA ARG A 293 -21.57 20.42 5.53
C ARG A 293 -20.53 20.88 4.52
N ILE A 294 -20.96 21.08 3.29
CA ILE A 294 -20.08 21.55 2.22
C ILE A 294 -20.18 23.06 2.13
N LYS A 295 -19.02 23.73 2.09
CA LYS A 295 -18.91 25.17 1.99
C LYS A 295 -18.10 25.54 0.75
N ALA A 296 -18.62 26.45 -0.06
CA ALA A 296 -17.85 27.04 -1.15
C ALA A 296 -16.74 27.95 -0.59
N LEU A 297 -15.54 27.82 -1.15
CA LEU A 297 -14.40 28.69 -0.88
C LEU A 297 -14.18 29.65 -2.06
N PRO A 298 -13.41 30.72 -1.88
CA PRO A 298 -12.95 31.53 -3.00
C PRO A 298 -12.29 30.65 -4.08
N PRO A 299 -12.64 30.82 -5.38
CA PRO A 299 -12.02 30.07 -6.46
C PRO A 299 -10.49 30.22 -6.46
N LEU A 300 -9.80 29.16 -6.85
CA LEU A 300 -8.36 29.19 -7.06
C LEU A 300 -8.07 29.97 -8.35
N PRO A 301 -7.39 31.12 -8.30
CA PRO A 301 -7.10 31.89 -9.51
C PRO A 301 -6.12 31.12 -10.42
N PRO A 302 -6.18 31.35 -11.74
CA PRO A 302 -5.20 30.79 -12.66
C PRO A 302 -3.82 31.40 -12.40
N ASP A 303 -2.79 30.58 -12.48
CA ASP A 303 -1.40 31.02 -12.42
C ASP A 303 -1.06 31.82 -13.68
N THR A 304 -0.54 33.03 -13.49
CA THR A 304 -0.22 33.96 -14.59
C THR A 304 1.15 33.70 -15.23
N LEU A 305 1.88 32.66 -14.80
CA LEU A 305 3.27 32.42 -15.17
C LEU A 305 3.50 31.57 -16.44
N THR A 306 2.46 31.24 -17.22
CA THR A 306 2.59 30.41 -18.44
C THR A 306 2.24 31.13 -19.75
N GLU A 307 2.40 32.46 -19.84
CA GLU A 307 2.29 33.21 -21.11
C GLU A 307 3.63 33.80 -21.61
N SER A 308 4.76 33.11 -21.38
CA SER A 308 6.05 33.44 -22.03
C SER A 308 6.63 32.27 -22.79
#